data_AF-M5WHK8-F1
#
_entry.id   AF-M5WHK8-F1
#
_cell.length_a   1.000
_cell.length_b   1.000
_cell.length_c   1.000
_cell.angle_alpha   90.00
_cell.angle_beta   90.00
_cell.angle_gamma   90.00
#
_symmetry.space_group_name_H-M   'P 1'
#
loop_
_entity.id
_entity.type
_entity.pdbx_description
1 polymer ?
#
loop_
_entity_poly.entity_id
_entity_poly.type
_entity_poly.pdbx_seq_one_letter_code
_entity_poly.pdbx_strand_id
1 'polypeptide(L)'
;MQLYLFISLSLFFTYGHSKTDISLGYQLTVAVPIEYSLGFIGRAFFMETNEITQTFKTALSVEAVNDKYSCSLEVFLGDVKVWNSGHHSKFYTSNICVLQLTQDGDLRLKGPKDRVGWRTGTSGQGVKRLQILRTGNLVLLDGLGNIKWQSFNFPTDVMLWGQRLSVASRLISFPTNSTSYYSLEIEQSRIALYLNSGKWNYSYWEFKPTKNRNIAYVQLGRKGLELFNDKQKKIAEIHPSDHQTVQFGQPLRFLALGNRTGNLKLYFYSPSIAKFDAAFQALNTTCDLPLACKPYGICTLSSACSCIQVLIAENETSRSGNSDCSQGISGGFCGNGKTKAEMLELKGVGSVLRGAPKIVNVSKEACASLCLEDCNCTSALYSTAKGGMEVEECFLYGMVIGVKQVERGNELSYMVKVRKAAHGGHGKSNLKRWVLVLVGVVDGLIILLVFGGLGYYMIKKRRKHTLPNGHNN
;
A
#
# COMPACT_ATOMS: atom_id res chain seq x y z
N MET A 1 33.18 -15.85 -65.89
CA MET A 1 33.44 -15.09 -64.64
C MET A 1 32.19 -14.26 -64.36
N GLN A 2 31.48 -14.57 -63.27
CA GLN A 2 30.11 -14.14 -62.99
C GLN A 2 29.98 -12.64 -62.72
N LEU A 3 28.96 -12.01 -63.32
CA LEU A 3 28.44 -10.70 -62.96
C LEU A 3 27.49 -10.86 -61.77
N TYR A 4 27.77 -10.23 -60.63
CA TYR A 4 26.84 -10.15 -59.51
C TYR A 4 26.06 -8.84 -59.56
N LEU A 5 24.74 -8.97 -59.72
CA LEU A 5 23.76 -7.90 -59.66
C LEU A 5 23.46 -7.58 -58.19
N PHE A 6 23.91 -6.42 -57.68
CA PHE A 6 23.53 -5.95 -56.35
C PHE A 6 22.14 -5.29 -56.42
N ILE A 7 21.12 -5.98 -55.92
CA ILE A 7 19.79 -5.41 -55.70
C ILE A 7 19.83 -4.65 -54.38
N SER A 8 19.81 -3.31 -54.44
CA SER A 8 19.59 -2.45 -53.29
C SER A 8 18.13 -2.56 -52.84
N LEU A 9 17.90 -3.26 -51.73
CA LEU A 9 16.59 -3.35 -51.10
C LEU A 9 16.33 -2.04 -50.32
N SER A 10 15.75 -1.05 -50.99
CA SER A 10 15.29 0.18 -50.35
C SER A 10 14.12 -0.13 -49.43
N LEU A 11 14.38 -0.33 -48.13
CA LEU A 11 13.38 -0.36 -47.07
C LEU A 11 12.70 1.02 -47.00
N PHE A 12 11.57 1.16 -47.70
CA PHE A 12 10.64 2.24 -47.42
C PHE A 12 10.09 2.03 -46.01
N PHE A 13 10.65 2.74 -45.02
CA PHE A 13 9.98 3.00 -43.76
C PHE A 13 8.71 3.80 -44.09
N THR A 14 7.60 3.09 -44.25
CA THR A 14 6.29 3.73 -44.14
C THR A 14 6.19 4.26 -42.72
N TYR A 15 6.33 5.58 -42.56
CA TYR A 15 5.93 6.27 -41.34
C TYR A 15 4.44 5.97 -41.15
N GLY A 16 4.13 4.94 -40.36
CA GLY A 16 2.76 4.68 -39.95
C GLY A 16 2.28 5.88 -39.18
N HIS A 17 1.40 6.69 -39.78
CA HIS A 17 0.75 7.78 -39.06
C HIS A 17 -0.01 7.18 -37.87
N SER A 18 0.42 7.53 -36.66
CA SER A 18 -0.30 7.16 -35.45
C SER A 18 -1.69 7.79 -35.49
N LYS A 19 -2.73 6.96 -35.35
CA LYS A 19 -4.12 7.41 -35.29
C LYS A 19 -4.42 7.84 -33.87
N THR A 20 -4.94 9.05 -33.70
CA THR A 20 -5.41 9.53 -32.39
C THR A 20 -6.88 9.22 -32.12
N ASP A 21 -7.61 8.78 -33.16
CA ASP A 21 -9.04 8.51 -33.10
C ASP A 21 -9.46 7.35 -34.01
N ILE A 22 -10.65 6.80 -33.71
CA ILE A 22 -11.35 5.79 -34.49
C ILE A 22 -12.82 6.20 -34.68
N SER A 23 -13.40 5.86 -35.83
CA SER A 23 -14.78 6.18 -36.20
C SER A 23 -15.77 5.05 -35.91
N LEU A 24 -17.07 5.34 -36.07
CA LEU A 24 -18.14 4.35 -35.96
C LEU A 24 -17.89 3.13 -36.85
N GLY A 25 -18.25 1.96 -36.34
CA GLY A 25 -18.04 0.67 -37.00
C GLY A 25 -16.66 0.06 -36.76
N TYR A 26 -15.74 0.76 -36.07
CA TYR A 26 -14.44 0.21 -35.75
C TYR A 26 -14.54 -1.04 -34.87
N GLN A 27 -13.75 -2.04 -35.20
CA GLN A 27 -13.65 -3.29 -34.45
C GLN A 27 -12.20 -3.75 -34.37
N LEU A 28 -11.78 -4.21 -33.19
CA LEU A 28 -10.47 -4.80 -32.94
C LEU A 28 -10.66 -6.07 -32.11
N THR A 29 -9.94 -7.12 -32.46
CA THR A 29 -10.04 -8.43 -31.78
C THR A 29 -8.67 -8.89 -31.32
N VAL A 30 -8.60 -9.40 -30.09
CA VAL A 30 -7.45 -10.12 -29.54
C VAL A 30 -7.89 -11.55 -29.23
N ALA A 31 -7.12 -12.52 -29.71
CA ALA A 31 -7.33 -13.93 -29.41
C ALA A 31 -6.96 -14.21 -27.94
N VAL A 32 -7.77 -15.03 -27.29
CA VAL A 32 -7.55 -15.46 -25.90
C VAL A 32 -7.16 -16.94 -25.95
N PRO A 33 -6.04 -17.34 -25.32
CA PRO A 33 -5.63 -18.74 -25.27
C PRO A 33 -6.72 -19.65 -24.71
N ILE A 34 -6.79 -20.88 -25.23
CA ILE A 34 -7.73 -21.90 -24.75
C ILE A 34 -7.30 -22.40 -23.37
N GLU A 35 -6.01 -22.67 -23.22
CA GLU A 35 -5.41 -23.11 -21.96
C GLU A 35 -4.91 -21.90 -21.16
N TYR A 36 -5.11 -21.97 -19.85
CA TYR A 36 -4.62 -20.92 -18.95
C TYR A 36 -3.10 -20.95 -18.87
N SER A 37 -2.49 -19.81 -19.17
CA SER A 37 -1.06 -19.57 -19.04
C SER A 37 -0.85 -18.45 -18.03
N LEU A 38 -0.21 -18.79 -16.91
CA LEU A 38 0.12 -17.84 -15.85
C LEU A 38 1.02 -16.73 -16.42
N GLY A 39 0.64 -15.46 -16.17
CA GLY A 39 1.40 -14.30 -16.63
C GLY A 39 1.22 -13.98 -18.12
N PHE A 40 0.33 -14.65 -18.84
CA PHE A 40 0.01 -14.30 -20.22
C PHE A 40 -0.55 -12.88 -20.32
N ILE A 41 -0.07 -12.16 -21.33
CA ILE A 41 -0.50 -10.82 -21.68
C ILE A 41 -0.57 -10.73 -23.21
N GLY A 42 -1.77 -10.57 -23.76
CA GLY A 42 -2.01 -10.24 -25.16
C GLY A 42 -2.49 -8.80 -25.29
N ARG A 43 -1.80 -7.97 -26.07
CA ARG A 43 -2.17 -6.55 -26.26
C ARG A 43 -2.14 -6.15 -27.72
N ALA A 44 -3.17 -5.42 -28.14
CA ALA A 44 -3.23 -4.75 -29.43
C ALA A 44 -3.38 -3.23 -29.21
N PHE A 45 -2.33 -2.48 -29.51
CA PHE A 45 -2.34 -1.01 -29.48
C PHE A 45 -2.98 -0.46 -30.75
N PHE A 46 -3.88 0.51 -30.61
CA PHE A 46 -4.69 0.98 -31.75
C PHE A 46 -4.90 2.49 -31.85
N MET A 47 -4.62 3.25 -30.78
CA MET A 47 -4.48 4.71 -30.87
C MET A 47 -3.31 5.18 -30.02
N GLU A 48 -2.63 6.22 -30.49
CA GLU A 48 -1.52 6.85 -29.80
C GLU A 48 -1.48 8.36 -30.09
N THR A 49 -1.09 9.15 -29.10
CA THR A 49 -0.89 10.60 -29.25
C THR A 49 0.39 10.91 -30.03
N ASN A 50 0.33 11.88 -30.94
CA ASN A 50 1.48 12.36 -31.72
C ASN A 50 2.44 13.25 -30.89
N GLU A 51 3.09 12.67 -29.88
CA GLU A 51 4.12 13.34 -29.08
C GLU A 51 5.47 12.62 -29.24
N ILE A 52 6.58 13.37 -29.20
CA ILE A 52 7.93 12.82 -29.40
C ILE A 52 8.40 12.06 -28.15
N THR A 53 7.91 12.44 -26.97
CA THR A 53 8.27 11.84 -25.69
C THR A 53 7.05 11.67 -24.80
N GLN A 54 6.92 10.54 -24.11
CA GLN A 54 5.84 10.25 -23.15
C GLN A 54 4.44 10.20 -23.80
N THR A 55 4.31 9.37 -24.84
CA THR A 55 3.05 9.19 -25.56
C THR A 55 2.02 8.46 -24.72
N PHE A 56 0.76 8.87 -24.88
CA PHE A 56 -0.38 8.09 -24.43
C PHE A 56 -0.75 7.08 -25.51
N LYS A 57 -0.88 5.82 -25.11
CA LYS A 57 -1.30 4.72 -25.98
C LYS A 57 -2.56 4.07 -25.44
N THR A 58 -3.42 3.62 -26.34
CA THR A 58 -4.60 2.84 -25.99
C THR A 58 -4.48 1.43 -26.54
N ALA A 59 -4.86 0.45 -25.72
CA ALA A 59 -4.77 -0.95 -26.07
C ALA A 59 -6.03 -1.71 -25.69
N LEU A 60 -6.39 -2.68 -26.53
CA LEU A 60 -7.19 -3.81 -26.12
C LEU A 60 -6.26 -4.85 -25.50
N SER A 61 -6.52 -5.23 -24.25
CA SER A 61 -5.64 -6.07 -23.44
C SER A 61 -6.37 -7.31 -22.93
N VAL A 62 -5.66 -8.43 -22.93
CA VAL A 62 -6.07 -9.71 -22.33
C VAL A 62 -4.97 -10.14 -21.37
N GLU A 63 -5.26 -10.15 -20.07
CA GLU A 63 -4.30 -10.49 -19.03
C GLU A 63 -4.77 -11.71 -18.22
N ALA A 64 -3.84 -12.60 -17.89
CA ALA A 64 -4.08 -13.73 -16.99
C ALA A 64 -4.23 -13.24 -15.54
N VAL A 65 -5.40 -13.45 -14.93
CA VAL A 65 -5.74 -13.02 -13.56
C VAL A 65 -6.63 -14.05 -12.88
N ASN A 66 -6.20 -14.61 -11.74
CA ASN A 66 -6.97 -15.57 -10.92
C ASN A 66 -7.53 -16.74 -11.75
N ASP A 67 -6.65 -17.47 -12.44
CA ASP A 67 -6.98 -18.64 -13.28
C ASP A 67 -7.96 -18.37 -14.43
N LYS A 68 -8.12 -17.10 -14.81
CA LYS A 68 -8.98 -16.65 -15.91
C LYS A 68 -8.28 -15.56 -16.72
N TYR A 69 -8.84 -15.25 -17.89
CA TYR A 69 -8.39 -14.14 -18.72
C TYR A 69 -9.31 -12.94 -18.57
N SER A 70 -8.76 -11.80 -18.19
CA SER A 70 -9.46 -10.52 -18.10
C SER A 70 -9.24 -9.70 -19.37
N CYS A 71 -10.33 -9.30 -20.03
CA CYS A 71 -10.35 -8.44 -21.21
C CYS A 71 -10.63 -6.99 -20.78
N SER A 72 -9.75 -6.06 -21.14
CA SER A 72 -9.84 -4.65 -20.74
C SER A 72 -9.41 -3.71 -21.87
N LEU A 73 -10.00 -2.51 -21.86
CA LEU A 73 -9.51 -1.35 -22.59
C LEU A 73 -8.59 -0.58 -21.65
N GLU A 74 -7.36 -0.33 -22.09
CA GLU A 74 -6.30 0.22 -21.24
C GLU A 74 -5.69 1.47 -21.88
N VAL A 75 -5.35 2.45 -21.04
CA VAL A 75 -4.57 3.62 -21.43
C VAL A 75 -3.22 3.55 -20.72
N PHE A 76 -2.16 3.75 -21.48
CA PHE A 76 -0.79 3.76 -21.03
C PHE A 76 -0.16 5.14 -21.22
N LEU A 77 0.72 5.52 -20.30
CA LEU A 77 1.65 6.63 -20.44
C LEU A 77 3.07 6.05 -20.41
N GLY A 78 3.73 5.98 -21.57
CA GLY A 78 4.90 5.10 -21.71
C GLY A 78 4.52 3.66 -21.38
N ASP A 79 5.20 3.04 -20.40
CA ASP A 79 4.91 1.67 -19.95
C ASP A 79 3.98 1.60 -18.73
N VAL A 80 3.50 2.75 -18.23
CA VAL A 80 2.64 2.81 -17.04
C VAL A 80 1.18 2.71 -17.47
N LYS A 81 0.47 1.69 -16.97
CA LYS A 81 -0.99 1.60 -17.09
C LYS A 81 -1.63 2.67 -16.19
N VAL A 82 -2.27 3.67 -16.79
CA VAL A 82 -2.84 4.85 -16.09
C VAL A 82 -4.36 4.83 -16.03
N TRP A 83 -5.00 4.00 -16.86
CA TRP A 83 -6.44 3.76 -16.79
C TRP A 83 -6.78 2.38 -17.35
N ASN A 84 -7.79 1.71 -16.78
CA ASN A 84 -8.26 0.43 -17.28
C ASN A 84 -9.77 0.26 -17.05
N SER A 85 -10.48 -0.25 -18.06
CA SER A 85 -11.94 -0.45 -17.99
C SER A 85 -12.37 -1.55 -17.01
N GLY A 86 -11.46 -2.47 -16.70
CA GLY A 86 -11.68 -3.62 -15.83
C GLY A 86 -11.38 -3.38 -14.34
N HIS A 87 -11.13 -2.13 -13.95
CA HIS A 87 -10.52 -1.81 -12.65
C HIS A 87 -11.41 -2.21 -11.48
N HIS A 88 -12.65 -1.74 -11.54
CA HIS A 88 -13.68 -1.98 -10.53
C HIS A 88 -14.42 -3.30 -10.77
N SER A 89 -14.58 -3.71 -12.03
CA SER A 89 -15.26 -4.95 -12.41
C SER A 89 -14.55 -5.57 -13.61
N LYS A 90 -13.87 -6.70 -13.38
CA LYS A 90 -13.12 -7.41 -14.42
C LYS A 90 -14.08 -8.13 -15.35
N PHE A 91 -13.85 -7.98 -16.66
CA PHE A 91 -14.54 -8.76 -17.67
C PHE A 91 -13.72 -10.01 -18.00
N TYR A 92 -14.10 -11.14 -17.41
CA TYR A 92 -13.48 -12.43 -17.73
C TYR A 92 -14.05 -13.03 -19.00
N THR A 93 -13.20 -13.42 -19.96
CA THR A 93 -13.62 -14.00 -21.25
C THR A 93 -12.71 -15.15 -21.69
N SER A 94 -13.15 -15.94 -22.66
CA SER A 94 -12.41 -17.04 -23.28
C SER A 94 -12.45 -16.89 -24.81
N ASN A 95 -11.54 -17.55 -25.53
CA ASN A 95 -11.37 -17.56 -27.00
C ASN A 95 -11.10 -16.20 -27.67
N ILE A 96 -11.92 -15.18 -27.39
CA ILE A 96 -11.85 -13.85 -28.01
C ILE A 96 -12.17 -12.74 -27.02
N CYS A 97 -11.54 -11.59 -27.25
CA CYS A 97 -11.81 -10.30 -26.65
C CYS A 97 -11.93 -9.30 -27.80
N VAL A 98 -13.09 -8.64 -27.93
CA VAL A 98 -13.40 -7.75 -29.05
C VAL A 98 -13.74 -6.36 -28.52
N LEU A 99 -13.02 -5.35 -28.97
CA LEU A 99 -13.41 -3.94 -28.84
C LEU A 99 -14.25 -3.55 -30.04
N GLN A 100 -15.38 -2.90 -29.81
CA GLN A 100 -16.27 -2.41 -30.87
C GLN A 100 -16.78 -1.02 -30.53
N LEU A 101 -16.64 -0.08 -31.48
CA LEU A 101 -17.41 1.16 -31.49
C LEU A 101 -18.57 0.97 -32.49
N THR A 102 -19.76 0.76 -31.96
CA THR A 102 -20.95 0.40 -32.75
C THR A 102 -21.46 1.58 -33.58
N GLN A 103 -22.28 1.30 -34.60
CA GLN A 103 -22.88 2.34 -35.46
C GLN A 103 -23.84 3.28 -34.70
N ASP A 104 -24.46 2.79 -33.62
CA ASP A 104 -25.28 3.59 -32.70
C ASP A 104 -24.45 4.41 -31.69
N GLY A 105 -23.11 4.31 -31.71
CA GLY A 105 -22.23 5.17 -30.93
C GLY A 105 -21.85 4.65 -29.55
N ASP A 106 -21.93 3.35 -29.31
CA ASP A 106 -21.55 2.71 -28.05
C ASP A 106 -20.19 2.01 -28.13
N LEU A 107 -19.31 2.25 -27.16
CA LEU A 107 -18.03 1.56 -27.09
C LEU A 107 -18.19 0.35 -26.16
N ARG A 108 -17.91 -0.86 -26.66
CA ARG A 108 -18.18 -2.13 -25.97
C ARG A 108 -16.98 -3.07 -26.03
N LEU A 109 -16.80 -3.85 -24.96
CA LEU A 109 -15.95 -5.05 -24.95
C LEU A 109 -16.85 -6.29 -24.98
N LYS A 110 -16.59 -7.19 -25.95
CA LYS A 110 -17.35 -8.43 -26.14
C LYS A 110 -16.46 -9.66 -26.07
N GLY A 111 -17.04 -10.75 -25.61
CA GLY A 111 -16.46 -12.09 -25.67
C GLY A 111 -17.15 -12.97 -26.71
N PRO A 112 -17.04 -14.30 -26.58
CA PRO A 112 -17.75 -15.26 -27.42
C PRO A 112 -19.26 -15.02 -27.42
N LYS A 113 -19.91 -15.35 -28.55
CA LYS A 113 -21.36 -15.23 -28.73
C LYS A 113 -21.90 -13.82 -28.41
N ASP A 114 -21.12 -12.80 -28.75
CA ASP A 114 -21.43 -11.37 -28.53
C ASP A 114 -21.72 -10.97 -27.08
N ARG A 115 -21.26 -11.75 -26.09
CA ARG A 115 -21.45 -11.41 -24.67
C ARG A 115 -20.71 -10.12 -24.33
N VAL A 116 -21.45 -9.05 -24.04
CA VAL A 116 -20.91 -7.76 -23.61
C VAL A 116 -20.47 -7.84 -22.15
N GLY A 117 -19.20 -7.55 -21.91
CA GLY A 117 -18.61 -7.52 -20.56
C GLY A 117 -18.41 -6.13 -19.99
N TRP A 118 -18.27 -5.14 -20.86
CA TRP A 118 -18.10 -3.73 -20.48
C TRP A 118 -18.63 -2.84 -21.62
N ARG A 119 -19.21 -1.69 -21.29
CA ARG A 119 -19.66 -0.69 -22.27
C ARG A 119 -19.71 0.72 -21.67
N THR A 120 -19.67 1.74 -22.53
CA THR A 120 -19.80 3.16 -22.14
C THR A 120 -21.24 3.60 -21.94
N GLY A 121 -22.21 2.90 -22.53
CA GLY A 121 -23.63 3.24 -22.41
C GLY A 121 -24.05 4.42 -23.28
N THR A 122 -23.31 4.69 -24.37
CA THR A 122 -23.45 5.88 -25.22
C THR A 122 -24.30 5.67 -26.48
N SER A 123 -24.95 4.51 -26.57
CA SER A 123 -25.88 4.18 -27.66
C SER A 123 -26.93 5.26 -27.87
N GLY A 124 -27.07 5.76 -29.10
CA GLY A 124 -28.05 6.79 -29.46
C GLY A 124 -27.71 8.21 -29.01
N GLN A 125 -26.56 8.44 -28.35
CA GLN A 125 -26.18 9.78 -27.85
C GLN A 125 -25.49 10.67 -28.90
N GLY A 126 -25.48 10.25 -30.17
CA GLY A 126 -24.89 11.02 -31.28
C GLY A 126 -23.37 10.93 -31.40
N VAL A 127 -22.73 9.99 -30.70
CA VAL A 127 -21.29 9.71 -30.81
C VAL A 127 -20.89 9.43 -32.27
N LYS A 128 -19.72 9.93 -32.68
CA LYS A 128 -19.14 9.78 -34.02
C LYS A 128 -17.72 9.22 -34.00
N ARG A 129 -16.95 9.48 -32.95
CA ARG A 129 -15.57 8.98 -32.82
C ARG A 129 -15.15 8.77 -31.37
N LEU A 130 -14.23 7.85 -31.16
CA LEU A 130 -13.43 7.70 -29.94
C LEU A 130 -12.07 8.34 -30.20
N GLN A 131 -11.56 9.13 -29.25
CA GLN A 131 -10.30 9.85 -29.39
C GLN A 131 -9.50 9.82 -28.08
N ILE A 132 -8.19 9.63 -28.17
CA ILE A 132 -7.26 9.85 -27.05
C ILE A 132 -6.71 11.29 -27.12
N LEU A 133 -6.90 12.06 -26.04
CA LEU A 133 -6.37 13.41 -25.92
C LEU A 133 -4.92 13.41 -25.40
N ARG A 134 -4.20 14.51 -25.61
CA ARG A 134 -2.83 14.71 -25.08
C ARG A 134 -2.73 14.65 -23.55
N THR A 135 -3.84 14.81 -22.85
CA THR A 135 -3.92 14.64 -21.39
C THR A 135 -4.03 13.17 -20.96
N GLY A 136 -4.16 12.23 -21.91
CA GLY A 136 -4.51 10.84 -21.64
C GLY A 136 -6.01 10.60 -21.42
N ASN A 137 -6.84 11.65 -21.54
CA ASN A 137 -8.29 11.50 -21.45
C ASN A 137 -8.83 10.83 -22.72
N LEU A 138 -9.47 9.67 -22.55
CA LEU A 138 -10.09 8.92 -23.62
C LEU A 138 -11.55 9.35 -23.72
N VAL A 139 -11.95 9.93 -24.86
CA VAL A 139 -13.25 10.60 -25.02
C VAL A 139 -14.05 10.06 -26.19
N LEU A 140 -15.37 9.94 -26.02
CA LEU A 140 -16.32 9.75 -27.11
C LEU A 140 -16.92 11.10 -27.47
N LEU A 141 -16.81 11.50 -28.73
CA LEU A 141 -17.23 12.80 -29.24
C LEU A 141 -18.40 12.67 -30.21
N ASP A 142 -19.32 13.63 -30.19
CA ASP A 142 -20.33 13.78 -31.25
C ASP A 142 -19.78 14.50 -32.49
N GLY A 143 -20.64 14.71 -33.49
CA GLY A 143 -20.29 15.39 -34.74
C GLY A 143 -19.89 16.85 -34.57
N LEU A 144 -20.25 17.49 -33.46
CA LEU A 144 -19.89 18.86 -33.11
C LEU A 144 -18.63 18.92 -32.23
N GLY A 145 -18.07 17.75 -31.85
CA GLY A 145 -16.91 17.67 -30.96
C GLY A 145 -17.24 17.77 -29.48
N ASN A 146 -18.52 17.64 -29.07
CA ASN A 146 -18.87 17.61 -27.65
C ASN A 146 -18.59 16.23 -27.05
N ILE A 147 -18.06 16.22 -25.83
CA ILE A 147 -17.79 15.00 -25.06
C ILE A 147 -19.13 14.39 -24.60
N LYS A 148 -19.41 13.16 -25.03
CA LYS A 148 -20.53 12.34 -24.54
C LYS A 148 -20.11 11.39 -23.42
N TRP A 149 -18.85 10.97 -23.43
CA TRP A 149 -18.26 10.12 -22.40
C TRP A 149 -16.76 10.39 -22.32
N GLN A 150 -16.18 10.27 -21.12
CA GLN A 150 -14.74 10.42 -20.91
C GLN A 150 -14.21 9.52 -19.80
N SER A 151 -13.00 8.99 -19.96
CA SER A 151 -12.35 8.13 -18.96
C SER A 151 -12.05 8.87 -17.66
N PHE A 152 -11.83 10.19 -17.70
CA PHE A 152 -11.55 10.99 -16.50
C PHE A 152 -12.69 11.02 -15.48
N ASN A 153 -13.93 10.71 -15.89
CA ASN A 153 -15.06 10.56 -14.96
C ASN A 153 -15.07 9.21 -14.23
N PHE A 154 -14.22 8.27 -14.63
CA PHE A 154 -14.13 6.91 -14.08
C PHE A 154 -12.69 6.62 -13.64
N PRO A 155 -12.17 7.31 -12.62
CA PRO A 155 -10.80 7.12 -12.17
C PRO A 155 -10.55 5.71 -11.61
N THR A 156 -9.28 5.31 -11.61
CA THR A 156 -8.78 4.02 -11.12
C THR A 156 -7.98 4.22 -9.83
N ASP A 157 -6.73 3.78 -9.77
CA ASP A 157 -5.74 4.11 -8.75
C ASP A 157 -4.82 5.27 -9.16
N VAL A 158 -4.95 5.77 -10.39
CA VAL A 158 -4.12 6.83 -10.97
C VAL A 158 -4.95 8.08 -11.28
N MET A 159 -4.35 9.24 -11.04
CA MET A 159 -4.84 10.55 -11.47
C MET A 159 -3.83 11.19 -12.42
N LEU A 160 -4.28 11.57 -13.61
CA LEU A 160 -3.44 12.19 -14.64
C LEU A 160 -3.44 13.72 -14.54
N TRP A 161 -2.43 14.35 -15.14
CA TRP A 161 -2.42 15.78 -15.39
C TRP A 161 -3.68 16.23 -16.16
N GLY A 162 -4.29 17.33 -15.72
CA GLY A 162 -5.51 17.89 -16.33
C GLY A 162 -6.81 17.21 -15.86
N GLN A 163 -6.73 16.13 -15.10
CA GLN A 163 -7.89 15.56 -14.40
C GLN A 163 -8.21 16.38 -13.15
N ARG A 164 -9.50 16.48 -12.81
CA ARG A 164 -9.97 17.06 -11.54
C ARG A 164 -10.74 16.00 -10.77
N LEU A 165 -10.41 15.86 -9.49
CA LEU A 165 -11.14 14.98 -8.57
C LEU A 165 -11.89 15.86 -7.56
N SER A 166 -13.22 15.69 -7.50
CA SER A 166 -14.10 16.43 -6.60
C SER A 166 -14.24 15.73 -5.24
N VAL A 167 -14.95 16.34 -4.29
CA VAL A 167 -15.23 15.76 -2.95
C VAL A 167 -15.97 14.39 -2.97
N ALA A 168 -16.56 14.00 -4.10
CA ALA A 168 -17.17 12.67 -4.25
C ALA A 168 -16.25 11.65 -4.95
N SER A 169 -15.05 12.08 -5.35
CA SER A 169 -14.12 11.27 -6.10
C SER A 169 -13.23 10.45 -5.17
N ARG A 170 -13.00 9.19 -5.56
CA ARG A 170 -12.08 8.27 -4.90
C ARG A 170 -11.17 7.61 -5.92
N LEU A 171 -9.89 7.45 -5.57
CA LEU A 171 -9.03 6.49 -6.25
C LEU A 171 -9.01 5.22 -5.42
N ILE A 172 -9.10 4.06 -6.05
CA ILE A 172 -9.13 2.78 -5.35
C ILE A 172 -8.01 1.91 -5.89
N SER A 173 -7.27 1.25 -5.00
CA SER A 173 -6.20 0.33 -5.38
C SER A 173 -6.39 -1.02 -4.70
N PHE A 174 -6.32 -2.09 -5.49
CA PHE A 174 -6.57 -3.46 -5.04
C PHE A 174 -5.25 -4.21 -4.86
N PRO A 175 -4.80 -4.47 -3.61
CA PRO A 175 -3.68 -5.36 -3.38
C PRO A 175 -4.00 -6.77 -3.87
N THR A 176 -2.99 -7.43 -4.43
CA THR A 176 -3.12 -8.78 -4.97
C THR A 176 -3.47 -9.76 -3.86
N ASN A 177 -4.40 -10.68 -4.12
CA ASN A 177 -4.83 -11.72 -3.17
C ASN A 177 -5.33 -11.19 -1.81
N SER A 178 -5.96 -10.01 -1.81
CA SER A 178 -6.50 -9.37 -0.61
C SER A 178 -8.00 -9.10 -0.76
N THR A 179 -8.74 -9.29 0.33
CA THR A 179 -10.13 -8.82 0.45
C THR A 179 -10.22 -7.33 0.83
N SER A 180 -9.10 -6.75 1.27
CA SER A 180 -8.97 -5.33 1.61
C SER A 180 -8.52 -4.52 0.40
N TYR A 181 -8.90 -3.24 0.33
CA TYR A 181 -8.45 -2.30 -0.69
C TYR A 181 -8.07 -0.96 -0.08
N TYR A 182 -7.20 -0.22 -0.77
CA TYR A 182 -6.82 1.14 -0.40
C TYR A 182 -7.70 2.14 -1.14
N SER A 183 -8.07 3.25 -0.49
CA SER A 183 -8.67 4.39 -1.18
C SER A 183 -7.96 5.71 -0.84
N LEU A 184 -7.87 6.58 -1.84
CA LEU A 184 -7.62 8.01 -1.67
C LEU A 184 -8.96 8.71 -1.79
N GLU A 185 -9.37 9.43 -0.75
CA GLU A 185 -10.65 10.12 -0.71
C GLU A 185 -10.45 11.63 -0.51
N ILE A 186 -11.16 12.41 -1.32
CA ILE A 186 -11.19 13.86 -1.22
C ILE A 186 -12.43 14.21 -0.41
N GLU A 187 -12.25 14.72 0.80
CA GLU A 187 -13.36 15.17 1.65
C GLU A 187 -13.41 16.70 1.67
N GLN A 188 -14.49 17.29 2.21
CA GLN A 188 -14.60 18.75 2.31
C GLN A 188 -13.50 19.36 3.19
N SER A 189 -13.08 18.66 4.25
CA SER A 189 -12.14 19.21 5.25
C SER A 189 -10.72 18.64 5.14
N ARG A 190 -10.52 17.56 4.39
CA ARG A 190 -9.24 16.84 4.31
C ARG A 190 -9.12 16.01 3.04
N ILE A 191 -7.90 15.58 2.76
CA ILE A 191 -7.61 14.44 1.89
C ILE A 191 -7.13 13.32 2.79
N ALA A 192 -7.58 12.09 2.58
CA ALA A 192 -7.20 10.96 3.41
C ALA A 192 -6.93 9.69 2.59
N LEU A 193 -6.02 8.88 3.11
CA LEU A 193 -5.80 7.51 2.64
C LEU A 193 -6.44 6.53 3.62
N TYR A 194 -7.16 5.58 3.08
CA TYR A 194 -7.97 4.63 3.82
C TYR A 194 -7.65 3.20 3.47
N LEU A 195 -7.59 2.35 4.49
CA LEU A 195 -7.60 0.90 4.35
C LEU A 195 -9.01 0.41 4.64
N ASN A 196 -9.64 -0.16 3.62
CA ASN A 196 -10.99 -0.70 3.69
C ASN A 196 -10.92 -2.22 3.77
N SER A 197 -11.55 -2.81 4.78
CA SER A 197 -11.60 -4.26 4.96
C SER A 197 -12.91 -4.69 5.61
N GLY A 198 -13.77 -5.37 4.83
CA GLY A 198 -15.12 -5.71 5.27
C GLY A 198 -15.92 -4.46 5.63
N LYS A 199 -16.38 -4.37 6.89
CA LYS A 199 -17.08 -3.19 7.42
C LYS A 199 -16.17 -2.12 8.01
N TRP A 200 -14.87 -2.39 8.11
CA TRP A 200 -13.91 -1.49 8.73
C TRP A 200 -13.27 -0.58 7.69
N ASN A 201 -13.20 0.71 8.04
CA ASN A 201 -12.51 1.71 7.25
C ASN A 201 -11.61 2.53 8.18
N TYR A 202 -10.30 2.39 8.02
CA TYR A 202 -9.30 3.08 8.84
C TYR A 202 -8.46 4.02 7.99
N SER A 203 -8.44 5.29 8.37
CA SER A 203 -7.50 6.26 7.81
C SER A 203 -6.10 5.92 8.30
N TYR A 204 -5.08 6.05 7.46
CA TYR A 204 -3.67 5.90 7.89
C TYR A 204 -2.79 7.08 7.48
N TRP A 205 -3.36 8.04 6.74
CA TRP A 205 -2.70 9.29 6.38
C TRP A 205 -3.76 10.35 6.09
N GLU A 206 -3.54 11.59 6.53
CA GLU A 206 -4.44 12.71 6.31
C GLU A 206 -3.68 14.00 6.01
N PHE A 207 -4.22 14.81 5.11
CA PHE A 207 -3.80 16.19 4.88
C PHE A 207 -4.99 17.13 5.07
N LYS A 208 -4.84 18.13 5.95
CA LYS A 208 -5.87 19.14 6.25
C LYS A 208 -5.38 20.52 5.83
N PRO A 209 -6.13 21.26 4.99
CA PRO A 209 -5.82 22.65 4.70
C PRO A 209 -5.76 23.50 5.98
N THR A 210 -4.89 24.50 6.00
CA THR A 210 -4.85 25.46 7.12
C THR A 210 -6.17 26.23 7.21
N LYS A 211 -6.55 26.61 8.44
CA LYS A 211 -7.77 27.37 8.74
C LYS A 211 -9.08 26.66 8.35
N ASN A 212 -9.11 25.32 8.30
CA ASN A 212 -10.30 24.51 8.01
C ASN A 212 -11.06 24.95 6.75
N ARG A 213 -10.32 25.27 5.68
CA ARG A 213 -10.93 25.67 4.41
C ARG A 213 -11.56 24.48 3.69
N ASN A 214 -12.74 24.69 3.12
CA ASN A 214 -13.45 23.66 2.36
C ASN A 214 -12.78 23.40 1.00
N ILE A 215 -12.49 22.12 0.75
CA ILE A 215 -12.02 21.58 -0.52
C ILE A 215 -13.25 21.35 -1.40
N ALA A 216 -13.18 21.76 -2.67
CA ALA A 216 -14.17 21.46 -3.70
C ALA A 216 -13.63 20.44 -4.71
N TYR A 217 -12.38 20.61 -5.12
CA TYR A 217 -11.68 19.67 -5.99
C TYR A 217 -10.17 19.77 -5.82
N VAL A 218 -9.48 18.76 -6.35
CA VAL A 218 -8.03 18.71 -6.47
C VAL A 218 -7.60 18.52 -7.92
N GLN A 219 -6.43 19.03 -8.27
CA GLN A 219 -5.78 18.83 -9.57
C GLN A 219 -4.27 18.69 -9.39
N LEU A 220 -3.63 17.92 -10.27
CA LEU A 220 -2.18 17.82 -10.30
C LEU A 220 -1.60 19.09 -10.91
N GLY A 221 -0.85 19.86 -10.11
CA GLY A 221 -0.10 21.03 -10.53
C GLY A 221 1.37 20.69 -10.79
N ARG A 222 2.14 21.66 -11.31
CA ARG A 222 3.52 21.39 -11.81
C ARG A 222 4.46 20.93 -10.68
N LYS A 223 4.18 21.39 -9.46
CA LYS A 223 5.02 21.24 -8.27
C LYS A 223 4.35 20.45 -7.15
N GLY A 224 3.11 20.01 -7.30
CA GLY A 224 2.36 19.38 -6.22
C GLY A 224 0.91 19.06 -6.57
N LEU A 225 0.20 18.46 -5.62
CA LEU A 225 -1.25 18.28 -5.71
C LEU A 225 -1.92 19.54 -5.15
N GLU A 226 -2.61 20.27 -6.00
CA GLU A 226 -3.25 21.55 -5.66
C GLU A 226 -4.70 21.33 -5.23
N LEU A 227 -5.10 21.98 -4.13
CA LEU A 227 -6.45 21.92 -3.58
C LEU A 227 -7.15 23.26 -3.81
N PHE A 228 -8.39 23.20 -4.30
CA PHE A 228 -9.20 24.37 -4.64
C PHE A 228 -10.51 24.39 -3.87
N ASN A 229 -11.00 25.59 -3.55
CA ASN A 229 -12.35 25.78 -3.03
C ASN A 229 -13.37 25.96 -4.17
N ASP A 230 -14.63 26.13 -3.77
CA ASP A 230 -15.79 26.41 -4.64
C ASP A 230 -15.61 27.66 -5.52
N LYS A 231 -14.88 28.67 -5.04
CA LYS A 231 -14.52 29.90 -5.77
C LYS A 231 -13.30 29.73 -6.68
N GLN A 232 -12.86 28.50 -6.94
CA GLN A 232 -11.68 28.18 -7.76
C GLN A 232 -10.37 28.82 -7.25
N LYS A 233 -10.31 29.18 -5.98
CA LYS A 233 -9.09 29.69 -5.34
C LYS A 233 -8.27 28.52 -4.81
N LYS A 234 -6.97 28.47 -5.13
CA LYS A 234 -6.04 27.53 -4.52
C LYS A 234 -5.95 27.81 -3.01
N ILE A 235 -6.28 26.82 -2.20
CA ILE A 235 -6.32 26.93 -0.73
C ILE A 235 -5.16 26.23 -0.03
N ALA A 236 -4.58 25.21 -0.67
CA ALA A 236 -3.44 24.44 -0.19
C ALA A 236 -2.77 23.71 -1.36
N GLU A 237 -1.55 23.21 -1.13
CA GLU A 237 -0.83 22.39 -2.08
C GLU A 237 0.03 21.37 -1.31
N ILE A 238 -0.04 20.10 -1.72
CA ILE A 238 0.83 19.05 -1.21
C ILE A 238 2.05 19.00 -2.12
N HIS A 239 3.17 19.46 -1.60
CA HIS A 239 4.44 19.51 -2.31
C HIS A 239 5.36 18.36 -1.88
N PRO A 240 6.20 17.85 -2.79
CA PRO A 240 7.44 17.18 -2.44
C PRO A 240 8.23 17.95 -1.37
N SER A 241 8.67 17.27 -0.31
CA SER A 241 9.53 17.89 0.70
C SER A 241 10.96 18.13 0.17
N ASP A 242 11.60 19.14 0.73
CA ASP A 242 12.65 19.99 0.13
C ASP A 242 14.06 19.39 -0.09
N HIS A 243 14.20 18.09 -0.40
CA HIS A 243 15.54 17.49 -0.58
C HIS A 243 15.84 16.84 -1.93
N GLN A 244 14.88 16.65 -2.84
CA GLN A 244 15.16 15.96 -4.12
C GLN A 244 14.50 16.54 -5.39
N THR A 245 13.51 17.43 -5.31
CA THR A 245 12.61 17.66 -6.46
C THR A 245 12.76 18.95 -7.25
N VAL A 246 13.88 19.67 -7.10
CA VAL A 246 14.13 20.86 -7.93
C VAL A 246 15.31 20.68 -8.90
N GLN A 247 16.04 19.56 -8.87
CA GLN A 247 17.22 19.44 -9.75
C GLN A 247 16.88 19.29 -11.25
N PHE A 248 15.68 18.84 -11.64
CA PHE A 248 15.41 18.54 -13.07
C PHE A 248 14.32 19.38 -13.75
N GLY A 249 13.63 20.28 -13.04
CA GLY A 249 12.60 21.16 -13.62
C GLY A 249 11.44 20.44 -14.35
N GLN A 250 11.34 19.11 -14.22
CA GLN A 250 10.34 18.30 -14.92
C GLN A 250 8.97 18.44 -14.23
N PRO A 251 7.87 18.62 -14.98
CA PRO A 251 6.55 18.67 -14.41
C PRO A 251 6.10 17.30 -13.91
N LEU A 252 5.30 17.29 -12.85
CA LEU A 252 4.55 16.09 -12.47
C LEU A 252 3.65 15.63 -13.62
N ARG A 253 3.54 14.31 -13.79
CA ARG A 253 2.79 13.67 -14.88
C ARG A 253 1.53 12.98 -14.38
N PHE A 254 1.63 12.30 -13.24
CA PHE A 254 0.51 11.63 -12.61
C PHE A 254 0.74 11.46 -11.10
N LEU A 255 -0.35 11.19 -10.40
CA LEU A 255 -0.37 10.69 -9.03
C LEU A 255 -0.88 9.25 -9.07
N ALA A 256 -0.35 8.38 -8.22
CA ALA A 256 -0.86 7.01 -8.09
C ALA A 256 -0.96 6.57 -6.63
N LEU A 257 -2.00 5.79 -6.34
CA LEU A 257 -2.18 5.04 -5.11
C LEU A 257 -1.60 3.63 -5.28
N GLY A 258 -0.49 3.35 -4.60
CA GLY A 258 0.25 2.11 -4.79
C GLY A 258 -0.57 0.85 -4.48
N ASN A 259 -0.70 -0.05 -5.45
CA ASN A 259 -1.44 -1.31 -5.31
C ASN A 259 -0.91 -2.23 -4.20
N ARG A 260 0.39 -2.27 -3.97
CA ARG A 260 0.99 -3.12 -2.93
C ARG A 260 0.95 -2.49 -1.55
N THR A 261 1.26 -1.19 -1.46
CA THR A 261 1.53 -0.53 -0.18
C THR A 261 0.43 0.42 0.29
N GLY A 262 -0.47 0.84 -0.60
CA GLY A 262 -1.41 1.92 -0.32
C GLY A 262 -0.74 3.29 -0.20
N ASN A 263 0.55 3.43 -0.51
CA ASN A 263 1.21 4.74 -0.40
C ASN A 263 0.84 5.63 -1.59
N LEU A 264 0.61 6.91 -1.33
CA LEU A 264 0.34 7.91 -2.36
C LEU A 264 1.65 8.49 -2.87
N LYS A 265 1.84 8.47 -4.19
CA LYS A 265 3.05 9.03 -4.82
C LYS A 265 2.73 9.98 -5.96
N LEU A 266 3.54 11.04 -6.09
CA LEU A 266 3.51 11.95 -7.23
C LEU A 266 4.71 11.64 -8.13
N TYR A 267 4.45 11.45 -9.43
CA TYR A 267 5.47 11.00 -10.37
C TYR A 267 5.84 12.07 -11.39
N PHE A 268 7.12 12.16 -11.69
CA PHE A 268 7.66 12.88 -12.84
C PHE A 268 8.42 11.89 -13.72
N TYR A 269 8.64 12.23 -14.99
CA TYR A 269 9.51 11.43 -15.84
C TYR A 269 10.95 11.87 -15.65
N SER A 270 11.82 10.94 -15.30
CA SER A 270 13.26 11.16 -15.19
C SER A 270 13.95 10.74 -16.48
N PRO A 271 14.47 11.69 -17.28
CA PRO A 271 15.15 11.35 -18.53
C PRO A 271 16.45 10.55 -18.31
N SER A 272 17.13 10.74 -17.18
CA SER A 272 18.40 10.07 -16.88
C SER A 272 18.27 8.56 -16.69
N ILE A 273 17.13 8.09 -16.18
CA ILE A 273 16.84 6.66 -15.98
C ILE A 273 15.74 6.13 -16.89
N ALA A 274 15.24 6.97 -17.81
CA ALA A 274 14.16 6.68 -18.76
C ALA A 274 12.90 6.07 -18.11
N LYS A 275 12.55 6.51 -16.90
CA LYS A 275 11.43 5.97 -16.10
C LYS A 275 10.72 7.07 -15.32
N PHE A 276 9.49 6.76 -14.90
CA PHE A 276 8.78 7.59 -13.93
C PHE A 276 9.33 7.36 -12.53
N ASP A 277 9.76 8.45 -11.89
CA ASP A 277 10.28 8.44 -10.54
C ASP A 277 9.38 9.26 -9.61
N ALA A 278 9.40 8.91 -8.32
CA ALA A 278 8.55 9.54 -7.32
C ALA A 278 9.17 10.84 -6.82
N ALA A 279 8.54 11.96 -7.12
CA ALA A 279 8.85 13.26 -6.54
C ALA A 279 8.40 13.35 -5.07
N PHE A 280 7.28 12.72 -4.74
CA PHE A 280 6.70 12.75 -3.40
C PHE A 280 6.18 11.36 -3.04
N GLN A 281 6.23 11.04 -1.75
CA GLN A 281 5.49 9.94 -1.15
C GLN A 281 4.87 10.39 0.18
N ALA A 282 3.63 9.98 0.43
CA ALA A 282 2.89 10.40 1.63
C ALA A 282 3.47 9.81 2.93
N LEU A 283 3.95 8.57 2.87
CA LEU A 283 4.52 7.83 3.99
C LEU A 283 5.97 7.48 3.69
N ASN A 284 6.90 7.92 4.53
CA ASN A 284 8.33 7.79 4.29
C ASN A 284 8.95 6.52 4.87
N THR A 285 8.36 5.98 5.94
CA THR A 285 8.87 4.77 6.59
C THR A 285 7.96 3.58 6.30
N THR A 286 8.55 2.39 6.17
CA THR A 286 7.83 1.15 5.93
C THR A 286 6.79 0.89 7.04
N CYS A 287 7.15 1.15 8.30
CA CYS A 287 6.26 0.92 9.44
C CYS A 287 5.11 1.93 9.58
N ASP A 288 5.07 2.99 8.77
CA ASP A 288 3.90 3.88 8.68
C ASP A 288 2.83 3.36 7.71
N LEU A 289 3.14 2.31 6.94
CA LEU A 289 2.17 1.66 6.05
C LEU A 289 1.18 0.81 6.86
N PRO A 290 -0.12 0.81 6.53
CA PRO A 290 -1.15 0.14 7.33
C PRO A 290 -1.04 -1.40 7.28
N LEU A 291 -0.45 -1.95 6.22
CA LEU A 291 -0.19 -3.39 6.04
C LEU A 291 1.32 -3.69 5.94
N ALA A 292 2.16 -2.93 6.64
CA ALA A 292 3.60 -3.19 6.72
C ALA A 292 3.91 -4.63 7.17
N CYS A 293 3.11 -5.12 8.12
CA CYS A 293 3.10 -6.51 8.57
C CYS A 293 1.72 -7.12 8.36
N LYS A 294 1.68 -8.46 8.25
CA LYS A 294 0.43 -9.23 8.25
C LYS A 294 -0.36 -8.99 9.55
N PRO A 295 -1.67 -9.27 9.58
CA PRO A 295 -2.47 -9.19 10.80
C PRO A 295 -1.80 -9.90 11.98
N TYR A 296 -1.86 -9.29 13.16
CA TYR A 296 -1.15 -9.70 14.39
C TYR A 296 0.38 -9.58 14.35
N GLY A 297 0.96 -8.93 13.33
CA GLY A 297 2.38 -8.56 13.28
C GLY A 297 2.65 -7.13 13.77
N ILE A 298 3.77 -6.95 14.46
CA ILE A 298 4.34 -5.67 14.90
C ILE A 298 5.49 -5.29 13.97
N CYS A 299 5.44 -4.10 13.39
CA CYS A 299 6.58 -3.54 12.65
C CYS A 299 7.59 -2.93 13.62
N THR A 300 8.79 -3.48 13.68
CA THR A 300 9.87 -3.07 14.58
C THR A 300 10.61 -1.83 14.06
N LEU A 301 11.40 -1.19 14.92
CA LEU A 301 12.24 -0.05 14.50
C LEU A 301 13.24 -0.41 13.39
N SER A 302 13.59 -1.69 13.24
CA SER A 302 14.43 -2.21 12.14
C SER A 302 13.65 -2.47 10.84
N SER A 303 12.38 -2.05 10.74
CA SER A 303 11.47 -2.34 9.63
C SER A 303 11.23 -3.84 9.39
N ALA A 304 11.40 -4.67 10.42
CA ALA A 304 11.10 -6.09 10.39
C ALA A 304 9.75 -6.38 11.06
N CYS A 305 9.14 -7.52 10.75
CA CYS A 305 7.90 -7.96 11.39
C CYS A 305 8.17 -8.99 12.48
N SER A 306 7.59 -8.76 13.66
CA SER A 306 7.53 -9.73 14.77
C SER A 306 6.07 -10.08 15.05
N CYS A 307 5.73 -11.36 15.19
CA CYS A 307 4.36 -11.74 15.54
C CYS A 307 4.07 -11.41 17.01
N ILE A 308 2.83 -10.99 17.29
CA ILE A 308 2.26 -11.01 18.63
C ILE A 308 2.03 -12.48 18.92
N GLN A 309 2.89 -13.11 19.74
CA GLN A 309 2.80 -14.54 20.04
C GLN A 309 1.52 -14.82 20.85
N VAL A 310 0.40 -15.02 20.18
CA VAL A 310 -0.90 -15.33 20.81
C VAL A 310 -0.94 -16.82 21.12
N LEU A 311 -0.32 -17.20 22.23
CA LEU A 311 -0.50 -18.45 23.01
C LEU A 311 -0.92 -19.71 22.23
N ILE A 312 -0.18 -20.12 21.20
CA ILE A 312 -0.24 -21.48 20.67
C ILE A 312 1.18 -21.98 20.38
N ALA A 313 1.47 -23.15 20.93
CA ALA A 313 2.66 -23.99 20.78
C ALA A 313 3.94 -23.51 21.49
N GLU A 314 4.13 -24.02 22.71
CA GLU A 314 5.46 -24.53 23.08
C GLU A 314 5.89 -25.54 22.01
N ASN A 315 7.15 -25.45 21.59
CA ASN A 315 7.79 -26.20 20.51
C ASN A 315 7.36 -25.83 19.09
N GLU A 316 7.85 -24.69 18.60
CA GLU A 316 8.68 -24.71 17.39
C GLU A 316 9.48 -23.41 17.27
N THR A 317 10.78 -23.54 17.09
CA THR A 317 11.69 -22.46 16.72
C THR A 317 11.37 -21.94 15.32
N SER A 318 10.38 -21.06 15.18
CA SER A 318 10.18 -20.30 13.95
C SER A 318 10.87 -18.94 14.04
N ARG A 319 12.20 -18.95 14.06
CA ARG A 319 12.96 -17.87 13.41
C ARG A 319 12.71 -18.01 11.91
N SER A 320 11.58 -17.49 11.44
CA SER A 320 11.30 -17.47 10.00
C SER A 320 10.49 -16.24 9.67
N GLY A 321 11.12 -15.37 8.87
CA GLY A 321 10.45 -14.24 8.26
C GLY A 321 9.20 -14.70 7.51
N ASN A 322 8.14 -13.90 7.61
CA ASN A 322 6.92 -14.01 6.80
C ASN A 322 5.91 -15.13 7.17
N SER A 323 6.09 -15.81 8.32
CA SER A 323 5.07 -16.72 8.86
C SER A 323 3.76 -15.99 9.17
N ASP A 324 2.64 -16.67 8.91
CA ASP A 324 1.30 -16.14 9.10
C ASP A 324 0.97 -15.97 10.59
N CYS A 325 1.08 -14.74 11.10
CA CYS A 325 0.83 -14.42 12.51
C CYS A 325 -0.64 -14.60 12.94
N SER A 326 -1.55 -14.92 12.01
CA SER A 326 -2.97 -15.14 12.30
C SER A 326 -3.30 -16.59 12.69
N GLN A 327 -2.33 -17.50 12.57
CA GLN A 327 -2.45 -18.90 13.00
C GLN A 327 -2.88 -18.96 14.47
N GLY A 328 -4.00 -19.63 14.74
CA GLY A 328 -4.56 -19.79 16.09
C GLY A 328 -5.69 -18.84 16.49
N ILE A 329 -5.94 -17.80 15.71
CA ILE A 329 -6.97 -16.76 16.00
C ILE A 329 -8.18 -16.89 15.06
N SER A 330 -8.37 -18.10 14.49
CA SER A 330 -9.53 -18.40 13.64
C SER A 330 -10.77 -18.70 14.49
N GLY A 331 -11.85 -17.93 14.26
CA GLY A 331 -13.12 -18.00 14.98
C GLY A 331 -13.32 -16.82 15.95
N GLY A 332 -14.48 -16.17 15.87
CA GLY A 332 -14.81 -14.98 16.67
C GLY A 332 -14.69 -15.20 18.18
N PHE A 333 -14.55 -14.11 18.93
CA PHE A 333 -14.41 -14.14 20.40
C PHE A 333 -15.75 -14.30 21.14
N CYS A 334 -16.88 -14.35 20.41
CA CYS A 334 -18.21 -14.48 20.97
C CYS A 334 -18.87 -15.80 20.55
N GLY A 335 -19.37 -16.54 21.55
CA GLY A 335 -20.11 -17.79 21.41
C GLY A 335 -20.66 -18.25 22.75
N ASN A 336 -21.77 -19.01 22.74
CA ASN A 336 -22.54 -19.44 23.92
C ASN A 336 -21.85 -20.47 24.85
N GLY A 337 -20.54 -20.39 25.03
CA GLY A 337 -19.86 -21.20 26.05
C GLY A 337 -18.34 -21.32 25.91
N LYS A 338 -17.64 -20.96 27.00
CA LYS A 338 -16.28 -21.38 27.40
C LYS A 338 -15.05 -20.78 26.73
N THR A 339 -15.11 -19.91 25.72
CA THR A 339 -13.92 -19.11 25.34
C THR A 339 -13.84 -17.85 26.17
N LYS A 340 -13.20 -17.94 27.35
CA LYS A 340 -12.81 -16.73 28.09
C LYS A 340 -11.77 -15.98 27.24
N ALA A 341 -12.03 -14.74 26.88
CA ALA A 341 -11.04 -13.87 26.26
C ALA A 341 -10.35 -13.03 27.35
N GLU A 342 -9.11 -12.62 27.09
CA GLU A 342 -8.41 -11.63 27.90
C GLU A 342 -7.69 -10.63 27.00
N MET A 343 -7.32 -9.48 27.58
CA MET A 343 -6.58 -8.43 26.87
C MET A 343 -5.09 -8.55 27.21
N LEU A 344 -4.27 -8.85 26.20
CA LEU A 344 -2.81 -8.86 26.31
C LEU A 344 -2.26 -7.45 26.08
N GLU A 345 -1.69 -6.84 27.12
CA GLU A 345 -1.05 -5.52 27.04
C GLU A 345 0.36 -5.61 26.42
N LEU A 346 0.59 -4.82 25.38
CA LEU A 346 1.86 -4.67 24.67
C LEU A 346 2.44 -3.27 24.96
N LYS A 347 3.65 -3.23 25.53
CA LYS A 347 4.36 -1.99 25.86
C LYS A 347 5.20 -1.51 24.68
N GLY A 348 5.29 -0.20 24.49
CA GLY A 348 6.10 0.38 23.41
C GLY A 348 5.54 0.08 22.02
N VAL A 349 4.22 -0.11 21.93
CA VAL A 349 3.49 -0.42 20.70
C VAL A 349 2.39 0.60 20.49
N GLY A 350 2.23 1.06 19.26
CA GLY A 350 1.15 1.95 18.84
C GLY A 350 0.51 1.46 17.54
N SER A 351 -0.43 2.25 17.02
CA SER A 351 -1.08 2.01 15.73
C SER A 351 -0.90 3.20 14.79
N VAL A 352 -0.73 2.92 13.50
CA VAL A 352 -0.76 3.94 12.43
C VAL A 352 -2.19 4.28 12.01
N LEU A 353 -3.16 3.47 12.43
CA LEU A 353 -4.56 3.60 12.06
C LEU A 353 -5.25 4.71 12.85
N ARG A 354 -6.10 5.44 12.14
CA ARG A 354 -6.91 6.58 12.59
C ARG A 354 -8.37 6.33 12.26
N GLY A 355 -9.26 7.09 12.88
CA GLY A 355 -10.69 6.99 12.66
C GLY A 355 -11.35 5.78 13.33
N ALA A 356 -10.62 5.07 14.20
CA ALA A 356 -11.23 4.10 15.10
C ALA A 356 -12.20 4.80 16.08
N PRO A 357 -13.29 4.13 16.49
CA PRO A 357 -14.16 4.62 17.56
C PRO A 357 -13.35 5.09 18.76
N LYS A 358 -13.50 6.37 19.12
CA LYS A 358 -12.78 7.02 20.20
C LYS A 358 -13.71 7.29 21.37
N ILE A 359 -13.26 6.94 22.57
CA ILE A 359 -13.92 7.25 23.84
C ILE A 359 -12.92 8.04 24.68
N VAL A 360 -13.39 9.10 25.33
CA VAL A 360 -12.55 10.00 26.16
C VAL A 360 -12.91 9.86 27.63
N ASN A 361 -11.97 10.17 28.52
CA ASN A 361 -12.12 10.12 29.98
C ASN A 361 -12.50 8.73 30.50
N VAL A 362 -11.82 7.71 30.00
CA VAL A 362 -12.04 6.30 30.36
C VAL A 362 -10.71 5.70 30.77
N SER A 363 -10.67 5.02 31.93
CA SER A 363 -9.44 4.38 32.41
C SER A 363 -8.97 3.26 31.47
N LYS A 364 -7.70 2.87 31.61
CA LYS A 364 -7.12 1.75 30.85
C LYS A 364 -7.93 0.46 31.02
N GLU A 365 -8.34 0.14 32.24
CA GLU A 365 -9.08 -1.08 32.58
C GLU A 365 -10.49 -1.07 31.96
N ALA A 366 -11.15 0.08 31.99
CA ALA A 366 -12.45 0.25 31.34
C ALA A 366 -12.33 0.14 29.82
N CYS A 367 -11.28 0.71 29.21
CA CYS A 367 -10.99 0.55 27.78
C CYS A 367 -10.81 -0.93 27.39
N ALA A 368 -10.12 -1.71 28.22
CA ALA A 368 -9.95 -3.14 28.04
C ALA A 368 -11.30 -3.90 28.15
N SER A 369 -12.14 -3.59 29.14
CA SER A 369 -13.45 -4.22 29.33
C SER A 369 -14.39 -3.96 28.15
N LEU A 370 -14.44 -2.72 27.66
CA LEU A 370 -15.26 -2.33 26.52
C LEU A 370 -14.90 -3.15 25.27
N CYS A 371 -13.60 -3.33 25.01
CA CYS A 371 -13.19 -4.20 23.91
C CYS A 371 -13.59 -5.66 24.16
N LEU A 372 -13.39 -6.20 25.37
CA LEU A 372 -13.74 -7.60 25.70
C LEU A 372 -15.20 -7.91 25.45
N GLU A 373 -16.10 -7.00 25.82
CA GLU A 373 -17.55 -7.13 25.67
C GLU A 373 -18.02 -6.98 24.21
N ASP A 374 -17.32 -6.20 23.38
CA ASP A 374 -17.64 -6.05 21.95
C ASP A 374 -17.08 -7.21 21.11
N CYS A 375 -17.97 -8.04 20.57
CA CYS A 375 -17.64 -9.14 19.66
C CYS A 375 -16.89 -8.73 18.40
N ASN A 376 -17.03 -7.47 17.99
CA ASN A 376 -16.38 -6.92 16.81
C ASN A 376 -15.01 -6.31 17.13
N CYS A 377 -14.69 -6.08 18.41
CA CYS A 377 -13.40 -5.56 18.82
C CYS A 377 -12.36 -6.68 18.93
N THR A 378 -11.17 -6.45 18.37
CA THR A 378 -10.01 -7.34 18.43
C THR A 378 -8.82 -6.73 19.17
N SER A 379 -8.75 -5.40 19.25
CA SER A 379 -7.72 -4.71 20.01
C SER A 379 -8.16 -3.31 20.43
N ALA A 380 -7.50 -2.76 21.45
CA ALA A 380 -7.72 -1.42 21.94
C ALA A 380 -6.39 -0.69 22.12
N LEU A 381 -6.38 0.63 21.88
CA LEU A 381 -5.25 1.49 22.21
C LEU A 381 -5.71 2.49 23.28
N TYR A 382 -5.06 2.44 24.43
CA TYR A 382 -5.21 3.43 25.48
C TYR A 382 -4.05 4.43 25.42
N SER A 383 -4.36 5.71 25.52
CA SER A 383 -3.40 6.81 25.44
C SER A 383 -3.67 7.84 26.53
N THR A 384 -2.62 8.28 27.23
CA THR A 384 -2.66 9.43 28.14
C THR A 384 -1.97 10.61 27.48
N ALA A 385 -2.72 11.56 26.93
CA ALA A 385 -2.12 12.73 26.29
C ALA A 385 -1.55 13.72 27.34
N LYS A 386 -0.32 14.20 27.15
CA LYS A 386 0.24 15.34 27.90
C LYS A 386 0.32 16.59 27.02
N GLY A 387 -0.37 17.65 27.44
CA GLY A 387 -0.38 18.94 26.72
C GLY A 387 -1.53 19.87 27.11
N GLY A 388 -1.69 20.19 28.41
CA GLY A 388 -2.61 21.22 28.91
C GLY A 388 -3.99 20.75 29.36
N MET A 389 -4.45 19.58 28.91
CA MET A 389 -5.59 18.83 29.48
C MET A 389 -5.20 17.35 29.44
N GLU A 390 -5.13 16.68 30.60
CA GLU A 390 -4.94 15.23 30.69
C GLU A 390 -6.21 14.54 30.21
N VAL A 391 -6.32 14.30 28.91
CA VAL A 391 -7.43 13.55 28.33
C VAL A 391 -6.98 12.12 28.12
N GLU A 392 -7.60 11.20 28.87
CA GLU A 392 -7.48 9.76 28.67
C GLU A 392 -8.29 9.36 27.44
N GLU A 393 -7.66 8.73 26.45
CA GLU A 393 -8.31 8.34 25.20
C GLU A 393 -8.22 6.83 25.00
N CYS A 394 -9.34 6.23 24.60
CA CYS A 394 -9.49 4.82 24.26
C CYS A 394 -9.94 4.68 22.81
N PHE A 395 -9.21 3.91 22.02
CA PHE A 395 -9.54 3.59 20.63
C PHE A 395 -9.82 2.10 20.48
N LEU A 396 -10.94 1.73 19.88
CA LEU A 396 -11.33 0.33 19.67
C LEU A 396 -11.17 -0.08 18.21
N TYR A 397 -10.43 -1.16 17.96
CA TYR A 397 -10.15 -1.67 16.62
C TYR A 397 -10.77 -3.05 16.42
N GLY A 398 -11.34 -3.30 15.24
CA GLY A 398 -11.84 -4.61 14.85
C GLY A 398 -10.87 -5.45 14.04
N MET A 399 -9.63 -4.97 13.86
CA MET A 399 -8.54 -5.72 13.27
C MET A 399 -7.21 -5.36 13.95
N VAL A 400 -6.32 -6.34 14.07
CA VAL A 400 -4.94 -6.14 14.58
C VAL A 400 -4.01 -5.93 13.39
N ILE A 401 -4.03 -4.74 12.80
CA ILE A 401 -3.19 -4.33 11.67
C ILE A 401 -2.60 -2.94 11.92
N GLY A 402 -1.59 -2.55 11.14
CA GLY A 402 -0.94 -1.24 11.29
C GLY A 402 -0.27 -1.04 12.65
N VAL A 403 0.16 -2.13 13.29
CA VAL A 403 0.78 -2.12 14.62
C VAL A 403 2.28 -1.90 14.47
N LYS A 404 2.83 -0.93 15.20
CA LYS A 404 4.27 -0.62 15.14
C LYS A 404 4.89 -0.36 16.50
N GLN A 405 6.19 -0.61 16.60
CA GLN A 405 6.99 -0.25 17.76
C GLN A 405 7.18 1.28 17.81
N VAL A 406 7.13 1.85 19.02
CA VAL A 406 7.35 3.27 19.28
C VAL A 406 8.44 3.46 20.34
N GLU A 407 9.31 4.46 20.15
CA GLU A 407 10.46 4.71 21.04
C GLU A 407 10.04 5.25 22.42
N ARG A 408 8.92 6.00 22.51
CA ARG A 408 8.33 6.49 23.76
C ARG A 408 7.04 5.74 24.06
N GLY A 409 7.16 4.67 24.85
CA GLY A 409 6.09 3.70 25.07
C GLY A 409 5.33 3.79 26.38
N ASN A 410 5.68 4.72 27.28
CA ASN A 410 5.08 4.74 28.63
C ASN A 410 3.69 5.39 28.66
N GLU A 411 3.29 6.10 27.61
CA GLU A 411 2.03 6.84 27.49
C GLU A 411 0.98 6.11 26.63
N LEU A 412 1.37 4.98 26.02
CA LEU A 412 0.53 4.18 25.15
C LEU A 412 0.47 2.74 25.66
N SER A 413 -0.74 2.20 25.75
CA SER A 413 -0.98 0.81 26.08
C SER A 413 -1.85 0.18 24.98
N TYR A 414 -1.19 -0.57 24.09
CA TYR A 414 -1.89 -1.31 23.03
C TYR A 414 -2.24 -2.70 23.56
N MET A 415 -3.51 -3.05 23.51
CA MET A 415 -4.04 -4.27 24.10
C MET A 415 -4.72 -5.13 23.03
N VAL A 416 -4.37 -6.40 22.95
CA VAL A 416 -4.91 -7.34 21.95
C VAL A 416 -5.80 -8.37 22.63
N LYS A 417 -6.99 -8.59 22.07
CA LYS A 417 -7.91 -9.61 22.55
C LYS A 417 -7.38 -11.00 22.15
N VAL A 418 -7.17 -11.86 23.13
CA VAL A 418 -6.63 -13.21 22.96
C VAL A 418 -7.51 -14.24 23.68
N ARG A 419 -7.45 -15.51 23.26
CA ARG A 419 -8.16 -16.60 23.96
C ARG A 419 -7.38 -16.98 25.22
N LYS A 420 -8.09 -17.13 26.33
CA LYS A 420 -7.53 -17.62 27.60
C LYS A 420 -7.32 -19.14 27.49
N ALA A 421 -6.11 -19.61 27.77
CA ALA A 421 -5.82 -21.04 27.83
C ALA A 421 -6.67 -21.73 28.91
N ALA A 422 -7.18 -22.92 28.61
CA ALA A 422 -7.96 -23.73 29.55
C ALA A 422 -7.05 -24.45 30.56
N HIS A 423 -6.88 -23.84 31.74
CA HIS A 423 -6.28 -24.38 33.00
C HIS A 423 -4.76 -24.67 32.98
N GLY A 424 -4.01 -24.42 34.06
CA GLY A 424 -4.46 -24.26 35.44
C GLY A 424 -3.50 -23.56 36.40
N GLY A 425 -3.99 -23.44 37.64
CA GLY A 425 -3.18 -23.25 38.84
C GLY A 425 -2.66 -21.84 39.08
N HIS A 426 -3.08 -21.26 40.20
CA HIS A 426 -2.32 -20.21 40.89
C HIS A 426 -0.86 -20.62 41.04
N GLY A 427 0.01 -20.13 40.16
CA GLY A 427 1.45 -20.24 40.27
C GLY A 427 2.04 -18.85 40.40
N LYS A 428 2.13 -18.33 41.63
CA LYS A 428 2.99 -17.19 41.97
C LYS A 428 4.42 -17.64 41.63
N SER A 429 4.93 -17.28 40.46
CA SER A 429 6.21 -17.80 39.98
C SER A 429 7.36 -17.21 40.80
N ASN A 430 7.87 -18.01 41.73
CA ASN A 430 9.14 -17.83 42.43
C ASN A 430 10.36 -17.98 41.49
N LEU A 431 10.24 -17.56 40.22
CA LEU A 431 11.29 -17.70 39.21
C LEU A 431 12.35 -16.59 39.31
N LYS A 432 12.01 -15.43 39.90
CA LYS A 432 12.97 -14.33 40.13
C LYS A 432 14.07 -14.66 41.14
N ARG A 433 13.88 -15.65 42.02
CA ARG A 433 14.84 -15.96 43.09
C ARG A 433 16.01 -16.86 42.65
N TRP A 434 15.79 -17.73 41.65
CA TRP A 434 16.82 -18.67 41.18
C TRP A 434 17.78 -18.04 40.16
N VAL A 435 17.31 -17.09 39.34
CA VAL A 435 18.16 -16.41 38.34
C VAL A 435 19.21 -15.50 39.00
N LEU A 436 18.88 -14.87 40.13
CA LEU A 436 19.84 -14.04 40.88
C LEU A 436 20.93 -14.88 41.57
N VAL A 437 20.63 -16.11 41.99
CA VAL A 437 21.61 -17.00 42.63
C VAL A 437 22.61 -17.55 41.61
N LEU A 438 22.17 -17.89 40.40
CA LEU A 438 23.07 -18.39 39.34
C LEU A 438 24.02 -17.33 38.80
N VAL A 439 23.55 -16.09 38.61
CA VAL A 439 24.42 -14.98 38.16
C VAL A 439 25.46 -14.63 39.23
N GLY A 440 25.09 -14.61 40.51
CA GLY A 440 26.02 -14.33 41.61
C GLY A 440 27.13 -15.38 41.78
N VAL A 441 26.85 -16.66 41.52
CA VAL A 441 27.85 -17.74 41.62
C VAL A 441 28.84 -17.70 40.45
N VAL A 442 28.37 -17.41 39.24
CA VAL A 442 29.24 -17.31 38.05
C VAL A 442 30.14 -16.09 38.14
N ASP A 443 29.60 -14.93 38.50
CA ASP A 443 30.41 -13.71 38.66
C ASP A 443 31.41 -13.84 39.83
N GLY A 444 31.00 -14.48 40.93
CA GLY A 444 31.88 -14.78 42.06
C GLY A 444 33.06 -15.69 41.69
N LEU A 445 32.83 -16.72 40.88
CA LEU A 445 33.87 -17.63 40.40
C LEU A 445 34.85 -16.94 39.44
N ILE A 446 34.35 -16.08 38.55
CA ILE A 446 35.21 -15.31 37.63
C ILE A 446 36.10 -14.34 38.41
N ILE A 447 35.53 -13.63 39.39
CA ILE A 447 36.28 -12.73 40.26
C ILE A 447 37.37 -13.50 41.04
N LEU A 448 37.04 -14.65 41.62
CA LEU A 448 38.00 -15.49 42.34
C LEU A 448 39.15 -15.97 41.44
N LEU A 449 38.86 -16.36 40.20
CA LEU A 449 39.89 -16.81 39.24
C LEU A 449 40.79 -15.66 38.80
N VAL A 450 40.23 -14.48 38.54
CA VAL A 450 41.00 -13.30 38.12
C VAL A 450 41.90 -12.79 39.25
N PHE A 451 41.35 -12.60 40.45
CA PHE A 451 42.13 -12.12 41.60
C PHE A 451 43.10 -13.19 42.14
N GLY A 452 42.69 -14.46 42.13
CA GLY A 452 43.58 -15.58 42.47
C GLY A 452 44.74 -15.73 41.49
N GLY A 453 44.47 -15.59 40.19
CA GLY A 453 45.49 -15.59 39.13
C GLY A 453 46.47 -14.41 39.24
N LEU A 454 45.96 -13.20 39.49
CA LEU A 454 46.78 -12.01 39.73
C LEU A 454 47.66 -12.16 40.99
N GLY A 455 47.09 -12.68 42.08
CA GLY A 455 47.83 -12.96 43.32
C GLY A 455 48.96 -13.96 43.11
N TYR A 456 48.67 -15.08 42.43
CA TYR A 456 49.68 -16.08 42.09
C TYR A 456 50.79 -15.49 41.19
N TYR A 457 50.42 -14.69 40.19
CA TYR A 457 51.37 -14.01 39.32
C TYR A 457 52.30 -13.07 40.10
N MET A 458 51.76 -12.26 41.02
CA MET A 458 52.58 -11.37 41.86
C MET A 458 53.51 -12.13 42.81
N ILE A 459 53.06 -13.25 43.38
CA ILE A 459 53.90 -14.10 44.25
C ILE A 459 55.04 -14.73 43.44
N LYS A 460 54.75 -15.23 42.23
CA LYS A 460 55.77 -15.77 41.31
C LYS A 460 56.75 -14.69 40.86
N LYS A 461 56.28 -13.47 40.61
CA LYS A 461 57.12 -12.32 40.28
C LYS A 461 58.01 -11.89 41.45
N ARG A 462 57.51 -11.90 42.69
CA ARG A 462 58.31 -11.62 43.90
C ARG A 462 59.36 -12.69 44.16
N ARG A 463 59.04 -13.99 43.99
CA ARG A 463 60.02 -15.08 44.15
C ARG A 463 61.17 -15.02 43.14
N LYS A 464 60.98 -14.43 41.95
CA LYS A 464 62.07 -14.21 40.97
C LYS A 464 63.02 -13.05 41.33
N HIS A 465 62.65 -12.19 42.28
CA HIS A 465 63.49 -11.06 42.73
C HIS A 465 64.15 -11.30 44.09
N THR A 466 64.13 -12.54 44.62
CA THR A 466 64.76 -12.89 45.91
C THR A 466 65.70 -14.08 45.77
N LEU A 467 66.55 -14.08 44.73
CA LEU A 467 67.76 -14.90 44.69
C LEU A 467 68.97 -13.96 44.85
N PRO A 468 69.74 -14.07 45.95
CA PRO A 468 70.93 -13.25 46.18
C PRO A 468 72.06 -13.62 45.21
N ASN A 469 72.82 -12.61 44.80
CA ASN A 469 74.17 -12.78 44.24
C ASN A 469 75.01 -13.64 45.20
N GLY A 470 75.46 -14.80 44.71
CA GLY A 470 76.53 -15.58 45.31
C GLY A 470 77.81 -15.41 44.51
N HIS A 471 78.76 -14.66 45.06
CA HIS A 471 80.19 -14.74 44.73
C HIS A 471 80.68 -16.18 44.81
N ASN A 472 81.65 -16.54 43.96
CA ASN A 472 82.84 -17.29 44.37
C ASN A 472 83.92 -17.23 43.28
N ASN A 473 85.09 -16.74 43.71
CA ASN A 473 86.48 -17.01 43.32
C ASN A 473 86.83 -17.34 41.87
#